data_AF-A0A6B2B9P4-F1
#
_entry.id   AF-A0A6B2B9P4-F1
#
_cell.length_a   1.000
_cell.length_b   1.000
_cell.length_c   1.000
_cell.angle_alpha   90.00
_cell.angle_beta   90.00
_cell.angle_gamma   90.00
#
_symmetry.space_group_name_H-M   'P 1'
#
loop_
_entity.id
_entity.type
_entity.pdbx_description
1 polymer ?
#
loop_
_entity_poly.entity_id
_entity_poly.type
_entity_poly.pdbx_seq_one_letter_code
_entity_poly.pdbx_strand_id
1 'polypeptide(L)'
;YKGEVGKAAPNILKRDFKAQHLNEKWATDVTEFKVGGQKLYLSPIMDLYNGEIISYAIARRPLYSMVDEMLEGAFKKLEPHEKPI
;
A
#
# COMPACT_ATOMS: atom_id res chain seq x y z
N TYR A 1 15.06 26.72 -2.95
CA TYR A 1 13.78 26.69 -2.21
C TYR A 1 12.71 27.29 -3.12
N LYS A 2 11.94 26.44 -3.79
CA LYS A 2 10.75 26.83 -4.56
C LYS A 2 9.57 26.44 -3.68
N GLY A 3 8.72 27.41 -3.36
CA GLY A 3 7.63 27.34 -2.39
C GLY A 3 6.59 26.25 -2.65
N GLU A 4 5.51 26.29 -1.88
CA GLU A 4 4.38 25.35 -1.93
C GLU A 4 3.88 25.11 -3.37
N VAL A 5 4.41 24.08 -4.03
CA VAL A 5 3.85 23.57 -5.29
C VAL A 5 3.15 22.27 -4.97
N GLY A 6 1.84 22.35 -4.74
CA GLY A 6 0.97 21.18 -4.67
C GLY A 6 -0.16 21.32 -3.66
N LYS A 7 -1.37 20.92 -4.07
CA LYS A 7 -2.50 20.73 -3.16
C LYS A 7 -2.18 19.50 -2.30
N ALA A 8 -1.79 19.69 -1.04
CA ALA A 8 -1.56 18.58 -0.13
C ALA A 8 -2.89 17.85 0.14
N ALA A 9 -2.91 16.53 -0.02
CA ALA A 9 -4.05 15.73 0.39
C ALA A 9 -4.23 15.84 1.93
N PRO A 10 -5.46 15.83 2.44
CA PRO A 10 -5.68 15.86 3.88
C PRO A 10 -5.04 14.63 4.53
N ASN A 11 -4.34 14.83 5.65
CA ASN A 11 -3.84 13.72 6.46
C ASN A 11 -4.99 13.10 7.26
N ILE A 12 -5.76 12.23 6.61
CA ILE A 12 -6.93 11.57 7.18
C ILE A 12 -6.50 10.61 8.30
N LEU A 13 -5.45 9.82 8.06
CA LEU A 13 -4.97 8.79 8.97
C LEU A 13 -4.39 9.36 10.27
N LYS A 14 -3.78 10.56 10.24
CA LYS A 14 -3.16 11.22 11.40
C LYS A 14 -2.16 10.33 12.17
N ARG A 15 -1.49 9.40 11.47
CA ARG A 15 -0.62 8.36 12.04
C ARG A 15 -1.32 7.40 13.03
N ASP A 16 -2.64 7.33 12.98
CA ASP A 16 -3.42 6.33 13.71
C ASP A 16 -3.51 5.03 12.89
N PHE A 17 -2.49 4.19 13.07
CA PHE A 17 -2.38 2.90 12.39
C PHE A 17 -3.18 1.78 13.08
N LYS A 18 -3.99 2.08 14.09
CA LYS A 18 -4.80 1.08 14.78
C LYS A 18 -6.15 0.92 14.06
N ALA A 19 -6.48 -0.30 13.65
CA ALA A 19 -7.81 -0.67 13.16
C ALA A 19 -8.54 -1.53 14.21
N GLN A 20 -9.86 -1.46 14.24
CA GLN A 20 -10.73 -2.24 15.13
C GLN A 20 -11.44 -3.38 14.39
N HIS A 21 -11.56 -3.28 13.07
CA HIS A 21 -12.20 -4.27 12.21
C HIS A 21 -11.39 -4.50 10.92
N LEU A 22 -11.64 -5.65 10.28
CA LEU A 22 -11.11 -5.94 8.94
C LEU A 22 -11.51 -4.85 7.94
N ASN A 23 -10.62 -4.56 6.99
CA ASN A 23 -10.81 -3.61 5.89
C ASN A 23 -11.20 -2.19 6.33
N GLU A 24 -10.82 -1.79 7.55
CA GLU A 24 -11.02 -0.43 8.06
C GLU A 24 -9.91 0.52 7.59
N LYS A 25 -8.66 0.07 7.68
CA LYS A 25 -7.48 0.86 7.33
C LYS A 25 -6.45 -0.04 6.66
N TRP A 26 -5.94 0.41 5.53
CA TRP A 26 -4.88 -0.30 4.81
C TRP A 26 -3.60 0.51 4.81
N ALA A 27 -2.47 -0.18 4.91
CA ALA A 27 -1.15 0.40 4.73
C ALA A 27 -0.51 -0.16 3.47
N THR A 28 0.13 0.72 2.71
CA THR A 28 0.94 0.33 1.56
C THR A 28 2.35 0.88 1.73
N ASP A 29 3.31 0.18 1.14
CA ASP A 29 4.70 0.61 1.11
C ASP A 29 5.36 0.13 -0.20
N VAL A 30 6.52 0.66 -0.53
CA VAL A 30 7.39 0.09 -1.56
C VAL A 30 8.77 -0.09 -0.97
N THR A 31 9.17 -1.35 -0.77
CA THR A 31 10.41 -1.70 -0.09
C THR A 31 11.38 -2.44 -0.99
N GLU A 32 12.67 -2.09 -0.92
CA GLU A 32 13.78 -2.78 -1.59
C GLU A 32 14.38 -3.82 -0.64
N PHE A 33 14.56 -5.05 -1.12
CA PHE A 33 15.27 -6.11 -0.40
C PHE A 33 16.18 -6.90 -1.34
N LYS A 34 17.16 -7.61 -0.78
CA LYS A 34 18.14 -8.40 -1.55
C LYS A 34 17.91 -9.89 -1.33
N VAL A 35 17.84 -10.66 -2.42
CA VAL A 35 17.74 -12.12 -2.40
C VAL A 35 18.74 -12.69 -3.40
N GLY A 36 19.62 -13.59 -2.94
CA GLY A 36 20.60 -14.24 -3.83
C GLY A 36 21.50 -13.25 -4.58
N GLY A 37 21.85 -12.12 -3.97
CA GLY A 37 22.65 -11.06 -4.60
C GLY A 37 21.89 -10.15 -5.58
N GLN A 38 20.61 -10.39 -5.82
CA GLN A 38 19.76 -9.57 -6.67
C GLN A 38 18.90 -8.62 -5.83
N LYS A 39 18.67 -7.41 -6.36
CA LYS A 39 17.71 -6.46 -5.78
C LYS A 39 16.29 -6.81 -6.25
N LEU A 40 15.37 -6.82 -5.31
CA LEU A 40 13.94 -6.95 -5.54
C LEU A 40 13.21 -5.81 -4.86
N TYR A 41 12.08 -5.44 -5.43
CA TYR A 41 11.16 -4.44 -4.93
C TYR A 41 9.84 -5.14 -4.66
N LEU A 42 9.24 -4.88 -3.51
CA LEU A 42 7.93 -5.38 -3.11
C LEU A 42 7.02 -4.19 -2.83
N SER A 43 5.82 -4.22 -3.42
CA SER A 43 4.73 -3.29 -3.12
C SER A 43 3.57 -4.08 -2.53
N PRO A 44 3.38 -4.12 -1.20
CA PRO A 44 2.25 -4.80 -0.57
C PRO A 44 1.14 -3.81 -0.15
N ILE A 45 -0.09 -4.32 -0.06
CA ILE A 45 -1.17 -3.76 0.76
C ILE A 45 -1.36 -4.66 1.97
N MET A 46 -1.33 -4.08 3.16
CA MET A 46 -1.56 -4.76 4.42
C MET A 46 -2.82 -4.23 5.09
N ASP A 47 -3.65 -5.13 5.61
CA ASP A 47 -4.72 -4.78 6.53
C ASP A 47 -4.15 -4.52 7.94
N LEU A 48 -4.41 -3.34 8.48
CA LEU A 48 -3.86 -2.92 9.78
C LEU A 48 -4.56 -3.57 10.99
N TYR A 49 -5.66 -4.30 10.80
CA TYR A 49 -6.34 -5.02 11.88
C TYR A 49 -5.62 -6.31 12.24
N ASN A 50 -5.31 -7.14 11.24
CA ASN A 50 -4.75 -8.48 11.44
C ASN A 50 -3.34 -8.66 10.84
N GLY A 51 -2.81 -7.66 10.12
CA GLY A 51 -1.52 -7.72 9.45
C GLY A 51 -1.51 -8.57 8.17
N GLU A 52 -2.67 -8.94 7.64
CA GLU A 52 -2.80 -9.74 6.42
C GLU A 52 -2.35 -8.95 5.19
N ILE A 53 -1.59 -9.59 4.31
CA ILE A 53 -1.26 -9.02 3.00
C ILE A 53 -2.41 -9.27 2.04
N ILE A 54 -3.17 -8.22 1.76
CA ILE A 54 -4.33 -8.26 0.87
C ILE A 54 -3.89 -8.47 -0.57
N SER A 55 -2.85 -7.77 -1.02
CA SER A 55 -2.32 -7.86 -2.37
C SER A 55 -0.86 -7.44 -2.40
N TYR A 56 -0.10 -7.90 -3.39
CA TYR A 56 1.28 -7.50 -3.57
C TYR A 56 1.73 -7.60 -5.02
N ALA A 57 2.74 -6.81 -5.38
CA ALA A 57 3.50 -6.94 -6.61
C ALA A 57 5.00 -6.98 -6.31
N ILE A 58 5.77 -7.75 -7.10
CA ILE A 58 7.23 -7.87 -6.96
C ILE A 58 7.90 -7.64 -8.32
N ALA A 59 8.97 -6.86 -8.33
CA ALA A 59 9.79 -6.67 -9.52
C ALA A 59 11.28 -6.60 -9.19
N ARG A 60 12.13 -6.78 -10.21
CA ARG A 60 13.60 -6.65 -10.10
C ARG A 60 14.12 -5.21 -10.15
N ARG A 61 13.22 -4.26 -10.41
CA ARG A 61 13.50 -2.82 -10.51
C ARG A 61 12.28 -2.05 -10.02
N PRO A 62 12.40 -0.79 -9.55
CA PRO A 62 11.25 -0.04 -9.05
C PRO A 62 10.37 0.36 -10.25
N LEU A 63 9.14 -0.16 -10.30
CA LEU A 63 8.20 0.11 -11.38
C LEU A 63 6.90 0.65 -10.82
N TYR A 64 6.38 1.71 -11.45
CA TYR A 64 5.06 2.25 -11.12
C TYR A 64 3.94 1.20 -11.32
N SER A 65 4.07 0.34 -12.33
CA SER A 65 3.11 -0.73 -12.62
C SER A 65 2.91 -1.70 -11.45
N MET A 66 3.87 -1.80 -10.53
CA MET A 66 3.70 -2.61 -9.31
C MET A 66 2.57 -2.07 -8.42
N VAL A 67 2.44 -0.74 -8.36
CA VAL A 67 1.39 -0.10 -7.55
C VAL A 67 0.03 -0.37 -8.20
N ASP A 68 -0.07 -0.25 -9.52
CA ASP A 68 -1.31 -0.52 -10.26
C ASP A 68 -1.73 -1.99 -10.10
N GLU A 69 -0.82 -2.94 -10.36
CA GLU A 69 -1.09 -4.39 -10.23
C GLU A 69 -1.55 -4.76 -8.81
N MET A 70 -0.86 -4.21 -7.81
CA MET A 70 -1.17 -4.44 -6.41
C MET A 70 -2.55 -3.84 -6.05
N LEU A 71 -2.87 -2.62 -6.48
CA LEU A 71 -4.17 -1.97 -6.22
C LEU A 71 -5.31 -2.73 -6.89
N GLU A 72 -5.14 -3.10 -8.16
CA GLU A 72 -6.14 -3.90 -8.89
C GLU A 72 -6.40 -5.24 -8.20
N GLY A 73 -5.36 -5.91 -7.71
CA GLY A 73 -5.48 -7.14 -6.94
C GLY A 73 -6.24 -6.96 -5.63
N ALA A 74 -6.04 -5.84 -4.94
CA ALA A 74 -6.72 -5.54 -3.68
C ALA A 74 -8.20 -5.19 -3.89
N PHE A 75 -8.52 -4.35 -4.88
CA PHE A 75 -9.89 -3.95 -5.15
C PHE A 75 -10.79 -5.10 -5.60
N LYS A 76 -10.22 -6.13 -6.22
CA LYS A 76 -10.95 -7.38 -6.57
C LYS A 76 -11.36 -8.20 -5.35
N LYS A 77 -10.73 -7.98 -4.19
CA LYS A 77 -11.02 -8.69 -2.94
C LYS A 77 -11.98 -7.94 -2.02
N LEU A 78 -12.29 -6.67 -2.33
CA LEU A 78 -13.21 -5.88 -1.54
C LEU A 78 -14.66 -6.23 -1.85
N GLU A 79 -15.43 -6.38 -0.80
CA GLU A 79 -16.88 -6.38 -0.90
C GLU A 79 -17.42 -4.95 -1.14
N PRO A 80 -18.56 -4.75 -1.81
CA PRO A 80 -19.05 -3.42 -2.18
C PRO A 80 -19.28 -2.43 -1.01
N HIS A 81 -19.42 -2.94 0.20
CA HIS A 81 -19.64 -2.16 1.41
C HIS A 81 -18.35 -1.79 2.15
N GLU A 82 -17.23 -2.43 1.80
CA GLU A 82 -15.92 -2.20 2.42
C GLU A 82 -15.24 -1.00 1.77
N LYS A 83 -14.73 -0.09 2.61
CA LYS A 83 -14.11 1.16 2.18
C LYS A 83 -12.92 1.48 3.09
N PRO A 84 -11.84 0.69 3.01
CA PRO A 84 -10.62 0.97 3.75
C PRO A 84 -10.09 2.36 3.39
N ILE A 85 -9.60 3.08 4.40
CA ILE A 85 -8.93 4.38 4.22
C ILE A 85 -7.42 4.25 4.09
#